data_AF-A0A4R2AXA0-F1
#
_entry.id   AF-A0A4R2AXA0-F1
#
_cell.length_a   1.000
_cell.length_b   1.000
_cell.length_c   1.000
_cell.angle_alpha   90.00
_cell.angle_beta   90.00
_cell.angle_gamma   90.00
#
_symmetry.space_group_name_H-M   'P 1'
#
loop_
_entity.id
_entity.type
_entity.pdbx_description
1 polymer ?
#
loop_
_entity_poly.entity_id
_entity_poly.type
_entity_poly.pdbx_seq_one_letter_code
_entity_poly.pdbx_strand_id
1 'polypeptide(L)'
;MPVVTLLEHLKNSQKKFTLLAGPITLNNIQIDDYIIDESYTLLLFTSDDSEVQVSLGDFVKVDFDAMASEAKNKFQMRRCLAKLAHSGSYNAYLRDSEDRIILSFCGL
;
A
#
# COMPACT_ATOMS: atom_id res chain seq x y z
N MET A 1 -5.45 -9.79 -4.42
CA MET A 1 -5.97 -8.41 -4.56
C MET A 1 -4.85 -7.47 -5.01
N PRO A 2 -5.12 -6.30 -5.62
CA PRO A 2 -4.05 -5.34 -5.97
C PRO A 2 -3.25 -4.91 -4.74
N VAL A 3 -3.89 -4.69 -3.59
CA VAL A 3 -3.22 -4.42 -2.30
C VAL A 3 -2.20 -5.50 -1.93
N VAL A 4 -2.58 -6.79 -1.96
CA VAL A 4 -1.65 -7.91 -1.71
C VAL A 4 -0.44 -7.84 -2.64
N THR A 5 -0.64 -7.53 -3.92
CA THR A 5 0.46 -7.41 -4.88
C THR A 5 1.37 -6.21 -4.58
N LEU A 6 0.83 -5.10 -4.09
CA LEU A 6 1.61 -3.98 -3.58
C LEU A 6 2.42 -4.39 -2.34
N LEU A 7 1.77 -4.97 -1.34
CA LEU A 7 2.42 -5.35 -0.07
C LEU A 7 3.55 -6.34 -0.29
N GLU A 8 3.35 -7.36 -1.13
CA GLU A 8 4.41 -8.28 -1.56
C GLU A 8 5.58 -7.54 -2.23
N HIS A 9 5.29 -6.59 -3.12
CA HIS A 9 6.35 -5.82 -3.76
C HIS A 9 7.15 -5.01 -2.74
N LEU A 10 6.46 -4.32 -1.81
CA LEU A 10 7.09 -3.51 -0.77
C LEU A 10 7.94 -4.35 0.17
N LYS A 11 7.39 -5.44 0.71
CA LYS A 11 8.10 -6.42 1.57
C LYS A 11 9.37 -6.94 0.90
N ASN A 12 9.29 -7.36 -0.37
CA ASN A 12 10.44 -7.89 -1.10
C ASN A 12 11.46 -6.82 -1.52
N SER A 13 11.02 -5.57 -1.72
CA SER A 13 11.93 -4.46 -2.09
C SER A 13 12.79 -3.99 -0.92
N GLN A 14 12.34 -4.24 0.33
CA GLN A 14 12.90 -3.65 1.55
C GLN A 14 13.11 -2.12 1.47
N LYS A 15 12.35 -1.43 0.62
CA LYS A 15 12.44 0.02 0.54
C LYS A 15 11.79 0.63 1.78
N LYS A 16 12.46 1.63 2.36
CA LYS A 16 11.92 2.38 3.50
C LYS A 16 10.95 3.44 2.99
N PHE A 17 9.84 3.61 3.69
CA PHE A 17 8.81 4.58 3.32
C PHE A 17 8.10 5.14 4.56
N THR A 18 7.23 6.12 4.32
CA THR A 18 6.33 6.65 5.35
C THR A 18 4.93 6.07 5.16
N LEU A 19 4.37 5.51 6.23
CA LEU A 19 3.01 4.99 6.23
C LEU A 19 2.07 5.97 6.93
N LEU A 20 0.97 6.30 6.27
CA LEU A 20 -0.11 7.12 6.84
C LEU A 20 -1.38 6.26 6.95
N ALA A 21 -1.86 6.07 8.19
CA ALA A 21 -3.05 5.28 8.51
C ALA A 21 -3.95 6.08 9.47
N GLY A 22 -4.86 6.89 8.91
CA GLY A 22 -5.67 7.81 9.70
C GLY A 22 -4.80 8.80 10.51
N PRO A 23 -4.90 8.86 11.85
CA PRO A 23 -4.07 9.75 12.67
C PRO A 23 -2.63 9.26 12.86
N ILE A 24 -2.31 8.04 12.41
CA ILE A 24 -1.00 7.41 12.61
C ILE A 24 -0.07 7.78 11.46
N THR A 25 1.15 8.17 11.80
CA THR A 25 2.26 8.37 10.86
C THR A 25 3.46 7.56 11.34
N LEU A 26 3.88 6.56 10.55
CA LEU A 26 5.10 5.80 10.80
C LEU A 26 6.13 6.17 9.75
N ASN A 27 7.28 6.70 10.17
CA ASN A 27 8.31 7.22 9.27
C ASN A 27 9.46 6.24 9.10
N ASN A 28 9.98 6.12 7.88
CA ASN A 28 11.20 5.36 7.58
C ASN A 28 11.11 3.87 7.97
N ILE A 29 9.94 3.27 7.76
CA ILE A 29 9.66 1.87 8.07
C ILE A 29 9.75 0.96 6.84
N GLN A 30 9.86 -0.35 7.06
CA GLN A 30 9.67 -1.41 6.08
C GLN A 30 8.51 -2.30 6.50
N ILE A 31 7.97 -3.08 5.56
CA ILE A 31 7.00 -4.14 5.87
C ILE A 31 7.79 -5.42 6.15
N ASP A 32 7.69 -5.93 7.38
CA ASP A 32 8.26 -7.21 7.76
C ASP A 32 7.30 -8.33 7.41
N ASP A 33 6.03 -8.15 7.77
CA ASP A 33 4.97 -9.09 7.39
C ASP A 33 3.59 -8.43 7.32
N TYR A 34 2.61 -9.16 6.78
CA TYR A 34 1.22 -8.74 6.79
C TYR A 34 0.26 -9.93 6.78
N ILE A 35 -0.91 -9.74 7.39
CA ILE A 35 -2.01 -10.71 7.39
C ILE A 35 -3.27 -9.98 6.92
N ILE A 36 -4.06 -10.64 6.07
CA ILE A 36 -5.43 -10.22 5.78
C ILE A 36 -6.35 -11.30 6.31
N ASP A 37 -7.17 -10.96 7.30
CA ASP A 37 -8.10 -11.90 7.90
C ASP A 37 -9.37 -12.11 7.05
N GLU A 38 -10.24 -13.03 7.50
CA GLU A 38 -11.50 -13.33 6.83
C GLU A 38 -12.50 -12.16 6.81
N SER A 39 -12.31 -11.17 7.69
CA SER A 39 -13.12 -9.95 7.78
C SER A 39 -12.58 -8.81 6.91
N TYR A 40 -11.61 -9.09 6.03
CA TYR A 40 -10.91 -8.10 5.21
C TYR A 40 -10.18 -7.04 6.06
N THR A 41 -9.76 -7.38 7.28
CA THR A 41 -8.87 -6.55 8.07
C THR A 41 -7.43 -6.83 7.66
N LEU A 42 -6.70 -5.79 7.29
CA LEU A 42 -5.26 -5.84 7.11
C LEU A 42 -4.55 -5.55 8.42
N LEU A 43 -3.69 -6.47 8.84
CA LEU A 43 -2.69 -6.32 9.89
C LEU A 43 -1.32 -6.19 9.23
N LEU A 44 -0.63 -5.09 9.48
CA LEU A 44 0.71 -4.80 8.98
C LEU A 44 1.70 -4.80 10.13
N PHE A 45 2.77 -5.59 9.99
CA PHE A 45 3.90 -5.64 10.91
C PHE A 45 5.08 -4.95 10.27
N THR A 46 5.69 -4.02 11.00
CA THR A 46 6.68 -3.11 10.45
C THR A 46 8.01 -3.21 11.20
N SER A 47 9.09 -2.82 10.53
CA SER A 47 10.47 -2.96 11.03
C SER A 47 10.81 -2.16 12.30
N ASP A 48 9.91 -1.31 12.77
CA ASP A 48 10.06 -0.57 14.03
C ASP A 48 9.23 -1.18 15.17
N ASP A 49 8.82 -2.45 15.01
CA ASP A 49 7.95 -3.20 15.92
C ASP A 49 6.52 -2.63 16.05
N SER A 50 6.11 -1.70 15.18
CA SER A 50 4.72 -1.23 15.14
C SER A 50 3.80 -2.21 14.40
N GLU A 51 2.57 -2.32 14.92
CA GLU A 51 1.46 -3.02 14.29
C GLU A 51 0.40 -2.01 13.84
N VAL A 52 -0.02 -2.11 12.58
CA VAL A 52 -1.09 -1.26 12.02
C VAL A 52 -2.24 -2.14 11.55
N GLN A 53 -3.42 -1.87 12.10
CA GLN A 53 -4.66 -2.55 11.74
C GLN A 53 -5.57 -1.60 10.93
N VAL A 54 -6.04 -2.04 9.76
CA VAL A 54 -6.96 -1.26 8.94
C VAL A 54 -8.00 -2.14 8.25
N SER A 55 -9.25 -1.70 8.20
CA SER A 55 -10.30 -2.40 7.45
C SER A 55 -10.15 -2.15 5.95
N LEU A 56 -10.23 -3.21 5.15
CA LEU A 56 -10.26 -3.17 3.69
C LEU A 56 -11.65 -3.53 3.13
N GLY A 57 -12.70 -3.55 3.96
CA GLY A 57 -14.05 -3.98 3.55
C GLY A 57 -14.59 -3.21 2.33
N ASP A 58 -14.32 -1.91 2.26
CA ASP A 58 -14.74 -1.04 1.15
C ASP A 58 -13.61 -0.73 0.15
N PHE A 59 -12.49 -1.45 0.20
CA PHE A 59 -11.35 -1.22 -0.70
C PHE A 59 -11.71 -1.47 -2.17
N VAL A 60 -11.38 -0.51 -3.04
CA VAL A 60 -11.69 -0.60 -4.49
C VAL A 60 -10.43 -0.58 -5.36
N LYS A 61 -9.46 0.27 -5.05
CA LYS A 61 -8.31 0.52 -5.94
C LYS A 61 -7.07 1.03 -5.22
N VAL A 62 -5.93 0.87 -5.89
CA VAL A 62 -4.68 1.55 -5.55
C VAL A 62 -4.41 2.63 -6.61
N ASP A 63 -4.19 3.85 -6.16
CA ASP A 63 -3.77 4.99 -7.01
C ASP A 63 -2.31 5.34 -6.76
N PHE A 64 -1.65 5.92 -7.77
CA PHE A 64 -0.27 6.41 -7.68
C PHE A 64 -0.25 7.88 -8.09
N ASP A 65 0.59 8.70 -7.45
CA ASP A 65 0.72 10.13 -7.81
C ASP A 65 1.67 10.38 -8.99
N ALA A 66 2.71 9.55 -9.12
CA ALA A 66 3.72 9.69 -10.18
C ALA A 66 3.18 9.38 -11.59
N MET A 67 1.95 8.85 -11.69
CA MET A 67 1.28 8.60 -12.97
C MET A 67 -0.24 8.63 -12.81
N ALA A 68 -0.97 9.09 -13.83
CA ALA A 68 -2.42 8.99 -13.89
C ALA A 68 -2.86 7.53 -14.18
N SER A 69 -2.61 6.62 -13.25
CA SER A 69 -2.93 5.20 -13.36
C SER A 69 -3.39 4.64 -12.02
N GLU A 70 -4.37 3.75 -12.10
CA GLU A 70 -4.97 3.06 -10.96
C GLU A 70 -4.92 1.53 -11.16
N ALA A 71 -4.96 0.79 -10.06
CA ALA A 71 -4.99 -0.66 -10.05
C ALA A 71 -6.15 -1.20 -9.21
N LYS A 72 -7.14 -1.77 -9.91
CA LYS A 72 -8.32 -2.45 -9.31
C LYS A 72 -8.12 -3.96 -9.19
N ASN A 73 -7.09 -4.52 -9.83
CA ASN A 73 -6.78 -5.95 -9.76
C ASN A 73 -5.27 -6.22 -9.83
N LYS A 74 -4.88 -7.48 -9.59
CA LYS A 74 -3.46 -7.90 -9.54
C LYS A 74 -2.70 -7.63 -10.85
N PHE A 75 -3.35 -7.75 -12.01
CA PHE A 75 -2.69 -7.57 -13.31
C PHE A 75 -2.41 -6.09 -13.58
N GLN A 76 -3.40 -5.24 -13.31
CA GLN A 76 -3.23 -3.79 -13.39
C GLN A 76 -2.15 -3.31 -12.41
N MET A 77 -2.12 -3.86 -11.19
CA MET A 77 -1.10 -3.56 -10.19
C MET A 77 0.32 -3.87 -10.69
N ARG A 78 0.55 -5.08 -11.21
CA ARG A 78 1.87 -5.45 -11.79
C ARG A 78 2.28 -4.52 -12.92
N ARG A 79 1.33 -4.14 -13.78
CA ARG A 79 1.59 -3.20 -14.87
C ARG A 79 1.94 -1.80 -14.35
N CYS A 80 1.30 -1.34 -13.27
CA CYS A 80 1.63 -0.08 -12.61
C CYS A 80 3.05 -0.13 -12.04
N LEU A 81 3.39 -1.17 -11.26
CA LEU A 81 4.73 -1.34 -10.69
C LEU A 81 5.82 -1.41 -11.78
N ALA A 82 5.58 -2.11 -12.89
CA ALA A 82 6.52 -2.18 -14.00
C ALA A 82 6.78 -0.80 -14.65
N LYS A 83 5.75 0.05 -14.75
CA LYS A 83 5.91 1.43 -15.22
C LYS A 83 6.67 2.31 -14.22
N LEU A 84 6.44 2.10 -12.94
CA LEU A 84 7.07 2.85 -11.85
C LEU A 84 8.51 2.41 -11.55
N ALA A 85 8.95 1.24 -12.02
CA ALA A 85 10.30 0.73 -11.81
C ALA A 85 11.41 1.69 -12.27
N HIS A 86 11.09 2.59 -13.21
CA HIS A 86 12.00 3.62 -13.71
C HIS A 86 11.55 5.05 -13.34
N SER A 87 10.45 5.19 -12.60
CA SER A 87 10.07 6.47 -12.03
C SER A 87 10.93 6.78 -10.80
N GLY A 88 11.02 8.05 -10.42
CA GLY A 88 11.65 8.46 -9.16
C GLY A 88 10.83 7.99 -7.95
N SER A 89 10.89 8.74 -6.85
CA SER A 89 10.02 8.45 -5.72
C SER A 89 8.55 8.60 -6.09
N TYR A 90 7.71 7.68 -5.64
CA TYR A 90 6.26 7.75 -5.84
C TYR A 90 5.51 7.48 -4.54
N ASN A 91 4.23 7.81 -4.51
CA ASN A 91 3.33 7.47 -3.43
C ASN A 91 2.24 6.53 -3.96
N ALA A 92 1.76 5.62 -3.12
CA ALA A 92 0.65 4.73 -3.41
C ALA A 92 -0.47 4.91 -2.37
N TYR A 93 -1.71 5.00 -2.83
CA TYR A 93 -2.88 5.26 -1.99
C TYR A 93 -3.91 4.14 -2.17
N LEU A 94 -4.26 3.45 -1.08
CA LEU A 94 -5.42 2.55 -1.07
C LEU A 94 -6.66 3.39 -0.90
N ARG A 95 -7.62 3.25 -1.82
CA ARG A 95 -8.87 3.99 -1.80
C ARG A 95 -10.09 3.09 -1.67
N ASP A 96 -11.08 3.61 -0.96
CA ASP A 96 -12.40 3.01 -0.85
C ASP A 96 -13.32 3.38 -2.04
N SER A 97 -14.58 2.96 -1.96
CA SER A 97 -15.63 3.25 -2.95
C SER A 97 -16.07 4.72 -3.01
N GLU A 98 -15.77 5.49 -1.98
CA GLU A 98 -16.03 6.93 -1.87
C GLU A 98 -14.79 7.76 -2.26
N ASP A 99 -13.76 7.11 -2.82
CA ASP A 99 -12.45 7.67 -3.18
C ASP A 99 -11.66 8.23 -1.98
N ARG A 100 -12.04 7.86 -0.76
CA ARG A 100 -11.32 8.25 0.46
C ARG A 100 -10.09 7.37 0.62
N ILE A 101 -9.04 7.95 1.18
CA ILE A 101 -7.79 7.23 1.40
C ILE A 101 -7.91 6.40 2.67
N ILE A 102 -7.76 5.08 2.52
CA ILE A 102 -7.69 4.12 3.62
C ILE A 102 -6.28 4.11 4.21
N LEU A 103 -5.27 4.08 3.33
CA LEU A 103 -3.86 3.93 3.69
C LEU A 103 -2.99 4.61 2.63
N SER A 104 -1.92 5.29 3.05
CA SER A 104 -0.93 5.89 2.14
C SER A 104 0.46 5.34 2.40
N PHE A 105 1.15 4.99 1.32
CA PHE A 105 2.56 4.62 1.31
C PHE A 105 3.32 5.71 0.57
N CYS A 106 4.16 6.46 1.29
CA CYS A 106 4.80 7.66 0.78
C CYS A 106 6.32 7.52 0.67
N GLY A 107 6.90 7.99 -0.44
CA GLY A 107 8.34 7.91 -0.72
C GLY A 107 8.81 6.54 -1.20
N LEU A 108 7.93 5.78 -1.87
CA LEU A 108 8.19 4.49 -2.50
C LEU A 108 9.08 4.57 -3.74
#